data_AF-A0A847LGQ4-F1
#
_entry.id   AF-A0A847LGQ4-F1
#
_cell.length_a   1.000
_cell.length_b   1.000
_cell.length_c   1.000
_cell.angle_alpha   90.00
_cell.angle_beta   90.00
_cell.angle_gamma   90.00
#
_symmetry.space_group_name_H-M   'P 1'
#
loop_
_entity.id
_entity.type
_entity.pdbx_description
1 polymer ?
#
loop_
_entity_poly.entity_id
_entity_poly.type
_entity_poly.pdbx_seq_one_letter_code
_entity_poly.pdbx_strand_id
1 'polypeptide(L)'
;MEPRPDGKLAWVFTDTGIGLTAQDKDRLFNKFFRADSDFVRAAGGTGLGLNLVKNIVDLHQGEILVDSSFGQGSTFTVILPSGRLTDPAS
;
A
#
# COMPACT_ATOMS: atom_id res chain seq x y z
N MET A 1 -13.80 3.18 -0.03
CA MET A 1 -14.09 1.77 -0.31
C MET A 1 -14.98 1.75 -1.52
N GLU A 2 -14.47 1.28 -2.65
CA GLU A 2 -15.20 1.25 -3.90
C GLU A 2 -15.36 -0.21 -4.36
N PRO A 3 -16.59 -0.68 -4.62
CA PRO A 3 -16.82 -1.99 -5.19
C PRO A 3 -16.29 -2.02 -6.62
N ARG A 4 -15.58 -3.09 -6.97
CA ARG A 4 -15.09 -3.33 -8.32
C ARG A 4 -16.00 -4.34 -9.03
N PRO A 5 -16.16 -4.23 -10.36
CA PRO A 5 -17.01 -5.14 -11.14
C PRO A 5 -16.62 -6.63 -11.04
N ASP A 6 -15.38 -6.93 -10.64
CA ASP A 6 -14.83 -8.27 -10.45
C ASP A 6 -15.16 -8.89 -9.07
N GLY A 7 -16.04 -8.26 -8.28
CA GLY A 7 -16.40 -8.75 -6.95
C GLY A 7 -15.31 -8.51 -5.90
N LYS A 8 -14.47 -7.50 -6.09
CA LYS A 8 -13.46 -7.06 -5.12
C LYS A 8 -13.80 -5.70 -4.53
N LEU A 9 -13.12 -5.35 -3.45
CA LEU A 9 -13.24 -4.06 -2.76
C LEU A 9 -11.91 -3.33 -2.82
N ALA A 10 -11.94 -2.05 -3.19
CA ALA A 10 -10.76 -1.20 -3.27
C ALA A 10 -10.77 -0.12 -2.17
N TRP A 11 -9.64 0.07 -1.51
CA TRP A 11 -9.37 1.20 -0.63
C TRP A 11 -8.21 2.00 -1.19
N VAL A 12 -8.45 3.29 -1.44
CA VAL A 12 -7.47 4.22 -2.00
C VAL A 12 -7.01 5.15 -0.89
N PHE A 13 -5.70 5.25 -0.71
CA PHE A 13 -5.04 6.11 0.25
C PHE A 13 -4.10 7.04 -0.51
N THR A 14 -4.33 8.34 -0.44
CA THR A 14 -3.50 9.35 -1.12
C THR A 14 -2.81 10.23 -0.10
N ASP A 15 -1.50 10.39 -0.25
CA ASP A 15 -0.68 11.35 0.48
C ASP A 15 -0.09 12.40 -0.47
N THR A 16 0.30 13.54 0.09
CA THR A 16 0.95 14.65 -0.63
C THR A 16 2.42 14.78 -0.22
N GLY A 17 3.05 13.67 0.18
CA GLY A 17 4.45 13.64 0.58
C GLY A 17 5.41 13.77 -0.61
N ILE A 18 6.67 13.45 -0.38
CA ILE A 18 7.72 13.58 -1.40
C ILE A 18 7.59 12.58 -2.57
N GLY A 19 6.65 11.63 -2.51
CA GLY A 19 6.51 10.56 -3.49
C GLY A 19 7.70 9.59 -3.52
N LEU A 20 7.77 8.79 -4.58
CA LEU A 20 8.77 7.73 -4.76
C LEU A 20 9.44 7.83 -6.13
N THR A 21 10.74 7.51 -6.18
CA THR A 21 11.42 7.27 -7.45
C THR A 21 11.03 5.90 -8.01
N ALA A 22 11.31 5.65 -9.30
CA ALA A 22 11.10 4.33 -9.90
C ALA A 22 11.88 3.23 -9.16
N GLN A 23 13.14 3.50 -8.78
CA GLN A 23 13.98 2.56 -8.03
C GLN A 23 13.44 2.29 -6.61
N ASP A 24 12.88 3.29 -5.95
CA ASP A 24 12.28 3.10 -4.62
C ASP A 24 11.00 2.27 -4.71
N LYS A 25 10.19 2.44 -5.76
CA LYS A 25 8.97 1.64 -5.99
C LYS A 25 9.29 0.14 -6.07
N ASP A 26 10.36 -0.23 -6.78
CA ASP A 26 10.77 -1.64 -6.93
C ASP A 26 11.17 -2.30 -5.60
N ARG A 27 11.60 -1.49 -4.63
CA ARG A 27 12.10 -1.96 -3.33
C ARG A 27 11.14 -1.68 -2.19
N LEU A 28 10.03 -1.00 -2.45
CA LEU A 28 9.11 -0.42 -1.48
C LEU A 28 8.59 -1.42 -0.44
N PHE A 29 8.37 -2.66 -0.87
CA PHE A 29 7.84 -3.73 -0.02
C PHE A 29 8.91 -4.60 0.62
N ASN A 30 10.19 -4.31 0.43
CA ASN A 30 11.28 -5.05 1.08
C ASN A 30 11.37 -4.70 2.56
N LYS A 31 11.66 -5.71 3.40
CA LYS A 31 11.90 -5.50 4.83
C LYS A 31 13.08 -4.56 5.02
N PHE A 32 12.92 -3.62 5.95
CA PHE A 32 13.92 -2.62 6.32
C PHE A 32 14.26 -1.61 5.22
N PHE A 33 13.57 -1.64 4.08
CA PHE A 33 13.78 -0.64 3.05
C PHE A 33 13.24 0.71 3.49
N ARG A 34 14.06 1.74 3.25
CA ARG A 34 13.72 3.15 3.41
C ARG A 34 14.29 3.87 2.19
N ALA A 35 13.45 4.68 1.53
CA ALA A 35 13.89 5.50 0.42
C ALA A 35 15.01 6.45 0.89
N ASP A 36 15.99 6.67 0.04
CA ASP A 36 17.19 7.40 0.41
C ASP A 36 16.97 8.91 0.24
N SER A 37 16.29 9.51 1.21
CA SER A 37 16.11 10.97 1.28
C SER A 37 16.32 11.48 2.70
N ASP A 38 16.89 12.68 2.83
CA ASP A 38 17.13 13.32 4.12
C ASP A 38 15.84 13.47 4.94
N PHE A 39 14.72 13.69 4.24
CA PHE A 39 13.39 13.73 4.84
C PHE A 39 12.96 12.37 5.43
N VAL A 40 13.17 11.28 4.69
CA VAL A 40 12.83 9.93 5.16
C VAL A 40 13.77 9.48 6.27
N ARG A 41 15.05 9.88 6.27
CA ARG A 41 15.99 9.58 7.36
C ARG A 41 15.60 10.29 8.66
N ALA A 42 15.16 11.54 8.57
CA ALA A 42 14.65 12.33 9.71
C ALA A 42 13.30 11.82 10.23
N ALA A 43 12.43 11.32 9.34
CA ALA A 43 11.22 10.61 9.72
C ALA A 43 11.58 9.23 10.31
N GLY A 44 11.55 9.10 11.64
CA GLY A 44 11.84 7.85 12.33
C GLY A 44 11.02 6.65 11.79
N GLY A 45 11.57 5.44 11.86
CA GLY A 45 10.90 4.23 11.39
C GLY A 45 11.87 3.13 10.97
N THR A 46 11.44 1.87 11.07
CA THR A 46 12.27 0.68 10.78
C THR A 46 12.17 0.20 9.33
N GLY A 47 11.27 0.76 8.52
CA GLY A 47 11.01 0.26 7.15
C GLY A 47 10.26 -1.07 7.12
N LEU A 48 9.51 -1.41 8.18
CA LEU A 48 8.74 -2.67 8.26
C LEU A 48 7.26 -2.52 7.88
N GLY A 49 6.71 -1.30 7.94
CA GLY A 49 5.28 -1.06 7.78
C GLY A 49 4.71 -1.57 6.45
N LEU A 50 5.26 -1.13 5.33
CA LEU A 50 4.76 -1.53 4.00
C LEU A 50 5.02 -3.00 3.68
N ASN A 51 6.12 -3.59 4.18
CA ASN A 51 6.32 -5.04 4.07
C ASN A 51 5.21 -5.80 4.81
N LEU A 52 4.86 -5.38 6.03
CA LEU A 52 3.79 -6.01 6.80
C LEU A 52 2.44 -5.86 6.09
N VAL A 53 2.13 -4.66 5.56
CA VAL A 53 0.91 -4.43 4.78
C VAL A 53 0.86 -5.36 3.57
N LYS A 54 1.94 -5.48 2.79
CA LYS A 54 2.01 -6.40 1.65
C LYS A 54 1.73 -7.84 2.08
N ASN A 55 2.37 -8.31 3.15
CA ASN A 55 2.15 -9.66 3.65
C ASN A 55 0.69 -9.89 4.09
N ILE A 56 0.08 -8.91 4.79
CA ILE A 56 -1.32 -9.00 5.21
C ILE A 56 -2.24 -9.06 3.99
N VAL A 57 -2.04 -8.19 3.00
CA VAL A 57 -2.84 -8.15 1.77
C VAL A 57 -2.70 -9.47 1.01
N ASP A 58 -1.50 -10.01 0.89
CA ASP A 58 -1.24 -11.29 0.21
C ASP A 58 -1.91 -12.47 0.93
N LEU A 59 -1.87 -12.50 2.27
CA LEU A 59 -2.57 -13.51 3.07
C LEU A 59 -4.08 -13.49 2.87
N HIS A 60 -4.64 -12.31 2.59
CA HIS A 60 -6.06 -12.14 2.25
C HIS A 60 -6.35 -12.35 0.75
N GLN A 61 -5.37 -12.86 -0.02
CA GLN A 61 -5.49 -13.07 -1.47
C GLN A 61 -5.85 -11.78 -2.22
N GLY A 62 -5.39 -10.66 -1.68
CA GLY A 62 -5.56 -9.34 -2.24
C GLY A 62 -4.36 -8.88 -3.07
N GLU A 63 -4.40 -7.61 -3.42
CA GLU A 63 -3.37 -6.92 -4.17
C GLU A 63 -3.18 -5.51 -3.60
N ILE A 64 -1.95 -5.01 -3.60
CA ILE A 64 -1.65 -3.61 -3.30
C ILE A 64 -0.94 -2.99 -4.50
N LEU A 65 -1.51 -1.92 -5.02
CA LEU A 65 -0.96 -1.12 -6.10
C LEU A 65 -0.40 0.17 -5.54
N VAL A 66 0.66 0.68 -6.15
CA VAL A 66 1.24 1.98 -5.84
C VAL A 66 1.37 2.80 -7.12
N ASP A 67 0.71 3.95 -7.12
CA ASP A 67 1.00 5.02 -8.06
C ASP A 67 1.73 6.12 -7.29
N SER A 68 2.90 6.51 -7.76
CA SER A 68 3.71 7.51 -7.08
C SER A 68 4.71 8.11 -8.04
N SER A 69 4.89 9.42 -7.89
CA SER A 69 5.84 10.24 -8.62
C SER A 69 6.58 11.14 -7.65
N PHE A 70 7.90 11.22 -7.80
CA PHE A 70 8.74 12.08 -6.95
C PHE A 70 8.27 13.54 -7.00
N GLY A 71 8.09 14.15 -5.83
CA GLY A 71 7.58 15.50 -5.62
C GLY A 71 6.07 15.66 -5.73
N GLN A 72 5.30 14.61 -6.01
CA GLN A 72 3.84 14.68 -6.22
C GLN A 72 3.01 13.90 -5.18
N GLY A 73 3.66 13.18 -4.28
CA GLY A 73 3.00 12.28 -3.33
C GLY A 73 2.81 10.86 -3.88
N SER A 74 2.00 10.07 -3.17
CA SER A 74 1.72 8.68 -3.53
C SER A 74 0.25 8.34 -3.31
N THR A 75 -0.24 7.40 -4.11
CA THR A 75 -1.53 6.77 -3.99
C THR A 75 -1.33 5.26 -3.88
N PHE A 76 -1.77 4.70 -2.75
CA PHE A 76 -1.80 3.26 -2.49
C PHE A 76 -3.23 2.76 -2.68
N THR A 77 -3.40 1.70 -3.47
CA THR A 77 -4.70 1.04 -3.65
C THR A 77 -4.62 -0.38 -3.13
N VAL A 78 -5.34 -0.68 -2.06
CA VAL A 78 -5.50 -2.05 -1.53
C VAL A 78 -6.76 -2.64 -2.11
N ILE A 79 -6.65 -3.82 -2.73
CA ILE A 79 -7.74 -4.55 -3.36
C ILE A 79 -7.87 -5.89 -2.66
N LEU A 80 -9.04 -6.20 -2.11
CA LEU A 80 -9.31 -7.49 -1.46
C LEU A 80 -10.54 -8.16 -2.07
N PRO A 81 -10.60 -9.50 -2.11
CA PRO A 81 -11.83 -10.23 -2.43
C PRO A 81 -12.97 -9.82 -1.48
N SER A 82 -14.19 -9.69 -2.00
CA SER A 82 -15.38 -9.38 -1.17
C SER A 82 -15.97 -10.60 -0.43
N GLY A 83 -15.26 -11.73 -0.42
CA GLY A 83 -15.72 -13.00 0.13
C GLY A 83 -16.10 -12.91 1.62
N ARG A 84 -17.40 -13.09 1.89
CA ARG A 84 -18.13 -13.03 3.18
C ARG A 84 -17.94 -11.78 4.04
N LEU A 85 -18.62 -10.71 3.62
CA LEU A 85 -19.45 -9.89 4.53
C LEU A 85 -20.93 -10.30 4.43
N THR A 86 -21.17 -11.61 4.44
CA THR A 86 -22.48 -12.26 4.59
C THR A 86 -22.25 -13.34 5.66
N ASP A 87 -22.66 -13.17 6.91
CA ASP A 87 -24.04 -13.02 7.37
C ASP A 87 -24.10 -12.27 8.74
N PRO A 88 -24.94 -11.23 8.94
CA PRO A 88 -25.30 -10.77 10.29
C PRO A 88 -26.26 -11.73 11.01
N ALA A 89 -26.59 -12.89 10.44
CA ALA A 89 -27.33 -13.96 11.10
C ALA A 89 -26.57 -15.30 11.03
N SER A 90 -25.73 -15.58 12.04
CA SER A 90 -25.34 -16.94 12.45
C SER A 90 -25.21 -16.96 13.97
#